data_AF-G5LLR4-F1
#
_entry.id   AF-G5LLR4-F1
#
_cell.length_a   1.000
_cell.length_b   1.000
_cell.length_c   1.000
_cell.angle_alpha   90.00
_cell.angle_beta   90.00
_cell.angle_gamma   90.00
#
_symmetry.space_group_name_H-M   'P 1'
#
loop_
_entity.id
_entity.type
_entity.pdbx_description
1 polymer ?
#
loop_
_entity_poly.entity_id
_entity_poly.type
_entity_poly.pdbx_seq_one_letter_code
_entity_poly.pdbx_strand_id
1 'polypeptide(L)' 'MMLSGIRIATAINVGTAPLAFLIGASSYGELIFPGIYLNDFPTLILGATATALFALILDTLLAWFGRRLSPHTV' A
#
# COMPACT_ATOMS: atom_id res chain seq x y z
N MET A 1 -6.25 -1.83 -20.93
CA MET A 1 -5.51 -0.59 -20.58
C MET A 1 -6.03 0.06 -19.30
N MET A 2 -7.35 0.26 -19.14
CA MET A 2 -7.93 0.87 -17.92
C MET A 2 -7.55 0.18 -16.59
N LEU A 3 -7.65 -1.16 -16.52
CA LEU A 3 -7.29 -1.90 -15.30
C LEU A 3 -5.81 -1.73 -14.90
N SER A 4 -4.91 -1.61 -15.88
CA SER A 4 -3.48 -1.36 -15.62
C SER A 4 -3.29 0.01 -14.95
N GLY A 5 -3.99 1.04 -15.44
CA GLY A 5 -3.97 2.37 -14.83
C GLY A 5 -4.49 2.37 -13.39
N ILE A 6 -5.58 1.63 -13.12
CA ILE A 6 -6.14 1.52 -11.76
C ILE A 6 -5.14 0.87 -10.79
N ARG A 7 -4.43 -0.17 -11.22
CA ARG A 7 -3.39 -0.83 -10.39
C ARG A 7 -2.26 0.12 -10.05
N ILE A 8 -1.76 0.87 -11.03
CA ILE A 8 -0.70 1.87 -10.80
C ILE A 8 -1.18 2.97 -9.85
N ALA A 9 -2.38 3.52 -10.08
CA ALA A 9 -2.94 4.56 -9.21
C ALA A 9 -3.13 4.06 -7.77
N THR A 10 -3.58 2.81 -7.60
CA THR A 10 -3.76 2.20 -6.27
C THR A 10 -2.41 2.01 -5.58
N ALA A 11 -1.39 1.50 -6.27
CA ALA A 11 -0.06 1.33 -5.70
C ALA A 11 0.54 2.67 -5.23
N ILE A 12 0.37 3.74 -6.01
CA ILE A 12 0.84 5.08 -5.64
C ILE A 12 0.10 5.59 -4.39
N ASN A 13 -1.24 5.51 -4.36
CA ASN A 13 -2.04 5.99 -3.24
C ASN A 13 -1.75 5.22 -1.94
N VAL A 14 -1.57 3.90 -2.04
CA VAL A 14 -1.23 3.07 -0.87
C VAL A 14 0.20 3.36 -0.40
N GLY A 15 1.14 3.57 -1.31
CA GLY A 15 2.52 3.94 -0.97
C GLY A 15 2.64 5.31 -0.31
N THR A 16 1.78 6.27 -0.66
CA THR A 16 1.76 7.60 -0.04
C THR A 16 0.91 7.69 1.22
N ALA A 17 0.01 6.73 1.47
CA ALA A 17 -0.86 6.71 2.65
C ALA A 17 -0.13 6.84 4.00
N PRO A 18 1.04 6.22 4.24
CA PRO A 18 1.78 6.41 5.49
C PRO A 18 2.22 7.86 5.73
N LEU A 19 2.42 8.65 4.67
CA LEU A 19 2.82 10.06 4.77
C LEU A 19 1.76 10.92 5.47
N ALA A 20 0.50 10.47 5.52
CA ALA A 20 -0.56 11.15 6.26
C ALA A 20 -0.25 11.32 7.77
N PHE A 21 0.63 10.49 8.32
CA PHE A 21 1.11 10.65 9.69
C PHE A 21 1.82 11.99 9.92
N LEU A 22 2.50 12.53 8.89
CA LEU A 22 3.23 13.79 8.97
C LEU A 22 2.32 15.01 9.20
N ILE A 23 1.03 14.89 8.93
CA ILE A 23 0.02 15.94 9.20
C ILE A 23 -0.85 15.63 10.43
N GLY A 24 -0.49 14.61 11.22
CA GLY A 24 -1.22 14.21 12.43
C GLY A 24 -2.43 13.30 12.19
N ALA A 25 -2.57 12.70 11.00
CA ALA A 25 -3.61 11.70 10.75
C ALA A 25 -3.14 10.28 11.14
N SER A 26 -4.10 9.39 11.44
CA SER A 26 -3.81 7.99 11.75
C SER A 26 -3.46 7.21 10.47
N SER A 27 -2.30 6.54 10.45
CA SER A 27 -1.84 5.69 9.34
C SER A 27 -0.74 4.74 9.79
N TYR A 28 -0.27 3.84 8.92
CA TYR A 28 0.92 3.01 9.20
C TYR A 28 2.22 3.83 9.40
N GLY A 29 2.20 5.13 9.09
CA GLY A 29 3.30 6.05 9.39
C GLY A 29 3.60 6.16 10.89
N GLU A 30 2.62 5.84 11.76
CA GLU A 30 2.80 5.81 13.22
C GLU A 30 3.82 4.75 13.69
N LEU A 31 4.10 3.74 12.86
CA LEU A 31 5.15 2.74 13.12
C LEU A 31 6.45 3.09 12.38
N ILE A 32 6.33 3.63 11.16
CA ILE A 32 7.49 3.90 10.29
C ILE A 32 8.30 5.09 10.81
N PHE A 33 7.66 6.25 11.01
CA PHE A 33 8.37 7.49 11.29
C PHE A 33 9.01 7.52 12.69
N PRO A 34 8.35 7.04 13.76
CA PRO A 34 9.01 6.89 15.06
C PRO A 34 10.16 5.89 15.03
N GLY A 35 10.03 4.78 14.28
CA GLY A 35 11.11 3.81 14.08
C GLY A 35 12.35 4.44 13.41
N ILE A 36 12.14 5.30 12.41
CA ILE A 36 13.23 6.10 11.80
C ILE A 36 13.87 7.03 12.82
N TYR A 37 13.06 7.80 13.56
CA TYR A 37 13.53 8.80 14.51
C TYR A 37 14.33 8.18 15.67
N LEU A 38 13.85 7.04 16.19
CA LEU A 38 14.46 6.33 17.32
C LEU A 38 15.54 5.33 16.91
N ASN A 39 15.85 5.21 15.61
CA ASN A 39 16.71 4.14 15.07
C ASN A 39 16.26 2.72 15.48
N ASP A 40 14.96 2.53 15.66
CA ASP A 40 14.33 1.26 15.98
C ASP A 40 13.87 0.57 14.69
N PHE A 41 14.82 -0.13 14.06
CA PHE A 41 14.59 -0.88 12.82
C PHE A 41 13.49 -1.94 12.94
N PRO A 42 13.37 -2.73 14.02
CA PRO A 42 12.23 -3.62 14.22
C PRO A 42 10.87 -2.94 14.03
N THR A 43 10.66 -1.80 14.68
CA THR A 43 9.39 -1.06 14.59
C THR A 43 9.17 -0.44 13.21
N LEU A 44 10.23 0.12 12.61
CA LEU A 44 10.21 0.63 11.25
C LEU A 44 9.80 -0.45 10.24
N ILE A 45 10.47 -1.60 10.29
CA ILE A 45 10.23 -2.73 9.38
C ILE A 45 8.81 -3.26 9.57
N LEU A 46 8.31 -3.33 10.80
CA LEU A 46 6.93 -3.76 11.07
C LEU A 46 5.93 -2.86 10.33
N GLY A 47 6.07 -1.54 10.43
CA GLY A 47 5.21 -0.58 9.72
C GLY A 47 5.36 -0.65 8.19
N ALA A 48 6.60 -0.75 7.71
CA ALA A 48 6.90 -0.85 6.28
C ALA A 48 6.37 -2.15 5.66
N THR A 49 6.56 -3.28 6.32
CA THR A 49 6.05 -4.59 5.89
C THR A 49 4.53 -4.64 5.95
N ALA A 50 3.89 -4.07 6.99
CA ALA A 50 2.43 -3.98 7.05
C ALA A 50 1.86 -3.16 5.87
N THR A 51 2.50 -2.03 5.55
CA THR A 51 2.13 -1.20 4.39
C THR A 51 2.30 -1.96 3.07
N ALA A 52 3.44 -2.63 2.89
CA ALA A 52 3.74 -3.41 1.69
C ALA A 52 2.78 -4.59 1.49
N LEU A 53 2.45 -5.30 2.58
CA LEU A 53 1.45 -6.37 2.58
C LEU A 53 0.08 -5.84 2.15
N PHE A 54 -0.35 -4.70 2.69
CA PHE A 54 -1.61 -4.08 2.31
C PHE A 54 -1.63 -3.68 0.83
N ALA A 55 -0.53 -3.13 0.31
CA ALA A 55 -0.39 -2.83 -1.12
C ALA A 55 -0.51 -4.07 -2.00
N LEU A 56 0.14 -5.18 -1.62
CA LEU A 56 0.05 -6.46 -2.34
C LEU A 56 -1.36 -7.05 -2.30
N ILE A 57 -2.04 -6.97 -1.15
CA ILE A 57 -3.42 -7.44 -1.00
C ILE A 57 -4.34 -6.66 -1.96
N LEU A 58 -4.21 -5.34 -2.02
CA LEU A 58 -5.04 -4.52 -2.93
C LEU A 58 -4.70 -4.79 -4.40
N ASP A 59 -3.43 -4.90 -4.76
CA ASP A 59 -3.02 -5.21 -6.13
C ASP A 59 -3.54 -6.57 -6.60
N THR A 60 -3.43 -7.60 -5.74
CA THR A 60 -3.93 -8.94 -6.04
C THR A 60 -5.44 -8.99 -6.12
N LEU A 61 -6.15 -8.25 -5.24
CA LEU A 61 -7.60 -8.12 -5.29
C LEU A 61 -8.05 -7.46 -6.60
N LEU A 62 -7.39 -6.38 -7.03
CA LEU A 62 -7.65 -5.73 -8.30
C LEU A 62 -7.36 -6.63 -9.50
N ALA A 63 -6.25 -7.37 -9.47
CA ALA A 63 -5.91 -8.33 -10.51
C ALA A 63 -6.97 -9.44 -10.62
N TRP A 64 -7.44 -9.95 -9.48
CA TRP A 64 -8.50 -10.95 -9.43
C TRP A 64 -9.86 -10.41 -9.90
N PHE A 65 -10.22 -9.19 -9.48
CA PHE A 65 -11.44 -8.53 -9.92
C PHE A 65 -11.42 -8.30 -11.44
N GLY A 66 -10.27 -7.89 -11.97
CA GLY A 66 -10.04 -7.79 -13.41
C GLY A 66 -10.29 -9.10 -14.17
N ARG A 67 -9.80 -10.22 -13.64
CA ARG A 67 -10.04 -11.55 -14.22
C ARG A 67 -11.52 -11.96 -14.15
N ARG A 68 -12.24 -11.60 -13.09
CA ARG A 68 -13.67 -11.92 -12.95
C ARG A 68 -14.58 -11.04 -13.80
N LEU A 69 -14.26 -9.75 -13.95
CA LEU A 69 -15.05 -8.81 -14.73
C LEU A 69 -14.78 -8.86 -16.24
N SER A 70 -13.60 -9.32 -16.65
CA SER A 70 -13.31 -9.66 -18.05
C SER A 70 -13.06 -11.16 -18.20
N PRO A 71 -14.11 -12.02 -18.21
CA PRO A 71 -13.97 -13.43 -18.54
C PRO A 71 -13.64 -13.70 -20.02
N HIS A 72 -13.61 -12.68 -20.88
CA HIS A 72 -13.25 -12.82 -22.29
C HIS A 72 -12.22 -11.78 -22.69
N THR A 73 -10.94 -12.14 -22.73
CA THR A 73 -10.07 -11.97 -23.90
C THR A 73 -8.86 -12.87 -23.66
N VAL A 74 -8.86 -14.00 -24.38
CA VAL A 74 -7.72 -14.89 -24.59
C VAL A 74 -6.63 -14.16 -25.37
#